data_AF-A0AAE8SWA3-F1
#
_entry.id   AF-A0AAE8SWA3-F1
#
_cell.length_a   1.000
_cell.length_b   1.000
_cell.length_c   1.000
_cell.angle_alpha   90.00
_cell.angle_beta   90.00
_cell.angle_gamma   90.00
#
_symmetry.space_group_name_H-M   'P 1'
#
loop_
_entity.id
_entity.type
_entity.pdbx_description
1 polymer ?
#
loop_
_entity_poly.entity_id
_entity_poly.type
_entity_poly.pdbx_seq_one_letter_code
_entity_poly.pdbx_strand_id
1 'polypeptide(L)'
;MLAQKRSLSSTTTTAEDRWQRGYKSSPYRDQRYEVILAGKGVFMHDSELGITRASESLCRSLLEKQQTVPKESLFRDDIFETTRLNLSDKNEARVIQDISRLIVPSPETLATFVAEHLSILTESVDEAWTNSIPFTQPRPQPDFAVGFKEEAFTKDQLSKLSPFIGDYLGEDESFFMATYRMFSPFLTCEVKCAASSINIADRQNTHSAALAVQAIVKLIEAVQRKKRTPQTDPCVLRLA
;
A
#
# COMPACT_ATOMS: atom_id res chain seq x y z
N MET A 1 -29.93 -24.19 -37.90
CA MET A 1 -29.19 -24.80 -36.78
C MET A 1 -27.77 -24.24 -36.79
N LEU A 2 -27.45 -23.30 -35.91
CA LEU A 2 -26.10 -22.78 -35.73
C LEU A 2 -25.76 -22.90 -34.25
N ALA A 3 -24.78 -23.76 -33.96
CA ALA A 3 -24.33 -24.09 -32.62
C ALA A 3 -23.50 -22.93 -32.05
N GLN A 4 -24.00 -22.31 -30.98
CA GLN A 4 -23.28 -21.29 -30.23
C GLN A 4 -22.46 -21.98 -29.13
N LYS A 5 -21.13 -21.99 -29.28
CA LYS A 5 -20.18 -22.43 -28.23
C LYS A 5 -20.31 -21.48 -27.03
N ARG A 6 -20.78 -22.00 -25.90
CA ARG A 6 -20.65 -21.37 -24.58
C ARG A 6 -19.19 -21.47 -24.12
N SER A 7 -18.54 -20.32 -23.97
CA SER A 7 -17.30 -20.20 -23.19
C SER A 7 -17.67 -20.34 -21.71
N LEU A 8 -17.21 -21.41 -21.07
CA LEU A 8 -17.25 -21.57 -19.62
C LEU A 8 -16.00 -20.89 -19.05
N SER A 9 -16.13 -19.64 -18.62
CA SER A 9 -15.18 -19.04 -17.68
C SER A 9 -15.67 -19.39 -16.28
N SER A 10 -15.07 -20.43 -15.70
CA SER A 10 -15.33 -20.87 -14.32
C SER A 10 -14.31 -20.22 -13.39
N THR A 11 -14.60 -19.05 -12.85
CA THR A 11 -13.95 -18.56 -11.63
C THR A 11 -14.56 -19.29 -10.44
N THR A 12 -14.04 -20.48 -10.14
CA THR A 12 -14.34 -21.19 -8.89
C THR A 12 -13.40 -20.69 -7.80
N THR A 13 -13.90 -19.81 -6.93
CA THR A 13 -13.24 -19.45 -5.66
C THR A 13 -13.20 -20.70 -4.77
N THR A 14 -12.04 -21.35 -4.64
CA THR A 14 -11.88 -22.57 -3.84
C THR A 14 -11.83 -22.27 -2.35
N ALA A 15 -12.06 -23.30 -1.52
CA ALA A 15 -11.94 -23.19 -0.07
C ALA A 15 -10.53 -22.72 0.35
N GLU A 16 -9.50 -23.09 -0.40
CA GLU A 16 -8.09 -22.71 -0.18
C GLU A 16 -7.90 -21.18 -0.06
N ASP A 17 -8.61 -20.36 -0.84
CA ASP A 17 -8.56 -18.89 -0.74
C ASP A 17 -9.07 -18.39 0.62
N ARG A 18 -10.04 -19.08 1.23
CA ARG A 18 -10.51 -18.78 2.59
C ARG A 18 -9.52 -19.25 3.67
N TRP A 19 -8.79 -20.34 3.42
CA TRP A 19 -7.76 -20.85 4.33
C TRP A 19 -6.46 -20.00 4.28
N GLN A 20 -6.07 -19.48 3.12
CA GLN A 20 -4.88 -18.62 2.96
C GLN A 20 -5.02 -17.25 3.63
N ARG A 21 -6.22 -16.64 3.62
CA ARG A 21 -6.48 -15.36 4.32
C ARG A 21 -6.26 -15.43 5.83
N GLY A 22 -6.55 -16.57 6.47
CA GLY A 22 -6.25 -16.78 7.90
C GLY A 22 -4.75 -16.81 8.20
N TYR A 23 -3.97 -17.40 7.28
CA TYR A 23 -2.50 -17.47 7.36
C TYR A 23 -1.81 -16.13 7.06
N LYS A 24 -2.38 -15.27 6.20
CA LYS A 24 -1.89 -13.90 5.90
C LYS A 24 -1.58 -13.09 7.15
N SER A 25 -2.47 -13.14 8.15
CA SER A 25 -2.31 -12.41 9.42
C SER A 25 -1.50 -13.15 10.49
N SER A 26 -1.24 -14.46 10.31
CA SER A 26 -0.70 -15.32 11.39
C SER A 26 0.63 -14.82 11.97
N PRO A 27 1.62 -14.42 11.15
CA PRO A 27 2.87 -13.86 11.67
C PRO A 27 2.68 -12.48 12.35
N TYR A 28 1.77 -11.66 11.83
CA TYR A 28 1.48 -10.32 12.36
C TYR A 28 0.72 -10.33 13.69
N ARG A 29 0.14 -11.47 14.09
CA ARG A 29 -0.49 -11.63 15.41
C ARG A 29 0.54 -11.63 16.54
N ASP A 30 1.76 -12.05 16.25
CA ASP A 30 2.84 -12.12 17.23
C ASP A 30 3.45 -10.73 17.49
N GLN A 31 3.48 -10.32 18.76
CA GLN A 31 4.11 -9.06 19.17
C GLN A 31 5.60 -9.01 18.82
N ARG A 32 6.27 -10.16 18.74
CA ARG A 32 7.68 -10.26 18.33
C ARG A 32 7.92 -9.80 16.90
N TYR A 33 6.86 -9.70 16.07
CA TYR A 33 6.97 -9.15 14.72
C TYR A 33 7.51 -7.72 14.73
N GLU A 34 7.12 -6.91 15.72
CA GLU A 34 7.62 -5.53 15.89
C GLU A 34 9.14 -5.52 16.16
N VAL A 35 9.63 -6.47 16.97
CA VAL A 35 11.07 -6.62 17.25
C VAL A 35 11.84 -7.06 16.00
N ILE A 36 11.24 -7.95 15.18
CA ILE A 36 11.84 -8.37 13.91
C ILE A 36 11.96 -7.18 12.96
N LEU A 37 10.90 -6.37 12.82
CA LEU A 37 10.93 -5.15 12.01
C LEU A 37 11.97 -4.15 12.52
N ALA A 38 12.05 -3.94 13.84
CA ALA A 38 13.05 -3.05 14.44
C ALA A 38 14.48 -3.53 14.16
N GLY A 39 14.72 -4.84 14.21
CA GLY A 39 16.00 -5.46 13.81
C GLY A 39 16.34 -5.26 12.33
N LYS A 40 15.37 -4.88 11.49
CA LYS A 40 15.54 -4.50 10.08
C LYS A 40 15.55 -2.98 9.86
N GLY A 41 15.51 -2.18 10.93
CA GLY A 41 15.50 -0.72 10.88
C GLY A 41 14.12 -0.11 10.65
N VAL A 42 13.04 -0.86 10.87
CA VAL A 42 11.65 -0.40 10.76
C VAL A 42 11.04 -0.33 12.15
N PHE A 43 10.73 0.88 12.61
CA PHE A 43 10.25 1.13 13.98
C PHE A 43 8.77 1.54 13.95
N MET A 44 7.99 1.02 14.91
CA MET A 44 6.55 1.29 15.06
C MET A 44 6.22 2.29 16.17
N HIS A 45 7.23 2.97 16.71
CA HIS A 45 7.07 4.03 17.68
C HIS A 45 7.54 5.35 17.08
N ASP A 46 7.11 6.45 17.67
CA ASP A 46 7.51 7.78 17.24
C ASP A 46 9.04 7.92 17.29
N SER A 47 9.58 8.58 16.26
CA SER A 47 10.96 9.05 16.27
C SER A 47 11.06 10.26 17.21
N GLU A 48 12.14 10.36 17.98
CA GLU A 48 12.45 11.54 18.79
C GLU A 48 12.55 12.82 17.94
N LEU A 49 12.85 12.68 16.64
CA LEU A 49 12.93 13.79 15.69
C LEU A 49 11.54 14.24 15.19
N GLY A 50 10.51 13.40 15.36
CA GLY A 50 9.15 13.66 14.90
C GLY A 50 9.03 13.86 13.39
N ILE A 51 7.89 14.40 12.96
CA ILE A 51 7.67 14.86 11.59
C ILE A 51 8.15 16.29 11.41
N THR A 52 8.43 16.69 10.16
CA THR A 52 8.80 18.07 9.87
C THR A 52 7.62 19.02 10.13
N ARG A 53 7.90 20.29 10.47
CA ARG A 53 6.87 21.33 10.61
C ARG A 53 6.02 21.51 9.33
N ALA A 54 6.63 21.29 8.16
CA ALA A 54 5.91 21.36 6.88
C ALA A 54 4.88 20.23 6.74
N SER A 55 5.27 19.00 7.08
CA SER A 55 4.37 17.84 7.11
C SER A 55 3.26 18.04 8.14
N GLU A 56 3.61 18.52 9.34
CA GLU A 56 2.63 18.81 10.40
C GLU A 56 1.61 19.87 9.96
N SER A 57 2.08 20.97 9.37
CA SER A 57 1.21 22.02 8.83
C SER A 57 0.31 21.51 7.71
N LEU A 58 0.82 20.62 6.85
CA LEU A 58 0.02 20.00 5.80
C LEU A 58 -1.08 19.11 6.39
N CYS A 59 -0.75 18.25 7.36
CA CYS A 59 -1.73 17.40 8.02
C CYS A 59 -2.82 18.20 8.74
N ARG A 60 -2.44 19.27 9.47
CA ARG A 60 -3.40 20.19 10.11
C ARG A 60 -4.31 20.85 9.09
N SER A 61 -3.73 21.37 8.00
CA SER A 61 -4.51 21.98 6.90
C SER A 61 -5.51 20.99 6.28
N LEU A 62 -5.09 19.73 6.04
CA LEU A 62 -5.97 18.69 5.51
C LEU A 62 -7.11 18.34 6.49
N LEU A 63 -6.82 18.30 7.79
CA LEU A 63 -7.80 18.00 8.84
C LEU A 63 -8.82 19.12 9.05
N GLU A 64 -8.36 20.37 9.04
CA GLU A 64 -9.19 21.56 9.30
C GLU A 64 -9.96 22.01 8.06
N LYS A 65 -9.53 21.62 6.86
CA LYS A 65 -10.19 21.98 5.61
C LYS A 65 -11.58 21.37 5.56
N GLN A 66 -12.60 22.23 5.56
CA GLN A 66 -13.99 21.83 5.45
C GLN A 66 -14.22 20.99 4.18
N GLN A 67 -14.70 19.76 4.38
CA GLN A 67 -15.11 18.86 3.30
C GLN A 67 -16.63 18.80 3.24
N THR A 68 -17.19 18.77 2.04
CA THR A 68 -18.61 18.49 1.86
C THR A 68 -18.82 16.98 1.95
N VAL A 69 -19.62 16.51 2.91
CA VAL A 69 -20.03 15.11 2.96
C VAL A 69 -20.88 14.80 1.73
N PRO A 70 -20.54 13.77 0.92
CA PRO A 70 -21.35 13.42 -0.25
C PRO A 70 -22.80 13.08 0.18
N LYS A 71 -23.77 13.52 -0.62
CA LYS A 71 -25.21 13.36 -0.31
C LYS A 71 -25.63 11.89 -0.14
N GLU A 72 -25.04 11.01 -0.92
CA GLU A 72 -25.28 9.56 -0.87
C GLU A 72 -24.08 8.86 -0.22
N SER A 73 -23.80 9.21 1.03
CA SER A 73 -22.69 8.64 1.81
C SER A 73 -23.18 8.00 3.10
N LEU A 74 -22.56 6.90 3.50
CA LEU A 74 -22.77 6.29 4.81
C LEU A 74 -22.17 7.11 5.97
N PHE A 75 -21.42 8.16 5.63
CA PHE A 75 -20.82 9.11 6.58
C PHE A 75 -21.69 10.35 6.87
N ARG A 76 -22.95 10.41 6.41
CA ARG A 76 -23.80 11.53 6.81
C ARG A 76 -24.13 11.44 8.30
N ASP A 77 -24.10 12.59 8.97
CA ASP A 77 -24.30 12.71 10.42
C ASP A 77 -25.63 12.10 10.90
N ASP A 78 -26.69 12.19 10.09
CA ASP A 78 -28.03 11.68 10.43
C ASP A 78 -28.12 10.15 10.48
N ILE A 79 -27.27 9.45 9.73
CA ILE A 79 -27.27 7.98 9.63
C ILE A 79 -25.99 7.32 10.12
N PHE A 80 -24.95 8.09 10.45
CA PHE A 80 -23.63 7.57 10.82
C PHE A 80 -23.68 6.53 11.95
N GLU A 81 -24.43 6.80 13.03
CA GLU A 81 -24.55 5.83 14.13
C GLU A 81 -25.28 4.55 13.69
N THR A 82 -26.30 4.67 12.84
CA THR A 82 -26.98 3.51 12.24
C THR A 82 -26.03 2.70 11.37
N THR A 83 -25.22 3.36 10.53
CA THR A 83 -24.14 2.72 9.75
C THR A 83 -23.18 1.97 10.67
N ARG A 84 -22.70 2.62 11.74
CA ARG A 84 -21.76 2.03 12.71
C ARG A 84 -22.32 0.77 13.37
N LEU A 85 -23.57 0.84 13.85
CA LEU A 85 -24.26 -0.30 14.45
C LEU A 85 -24.43 -1.45 13.45
N ASN A 86 -24.82 -1.15 12.21
CA ASN A 86 -25.00 -2.15 11.15
C ASN A 86 -23.70 -2.87 10.76
N LEU A 87 -22.53 -2.25 11.01
CA LEU A 87 -21.21 -2.82 10.73
C LEU A 87 -20.55 -3.48 11.95
N SER A 88 -21.09 -3.26 13.15
CA SER A 88 -20.45 -3.66 14.42
C SER A 88 -20.18 -5.17 14.56
N ASP A 89 -21.03 -6.02 13.98
CA ASP A 89 -20.94 -7.47 14.00
C ASP A 89 -20.49 -8.06 12.65
N LYS A 90 -20.11 -7.21 11.69
CA LYS A 90 -19.77 -7.63 10.33
C LYS A 90 -18.29 -8.00 10.20
N ASN A 91 -18.01 -8.87 9.25
CA ASN A 91 -16.65 -9.30 8.95
C ASN A 91 -15.87 -8.25 8.15
N GLU A 92 -14.55 -8.43 8.06
CA GLU A 92 -13.63 -7.52 7.37
C GLU A 92 -14.02 -7.26 5.91
N ALA A 93 -14.41 -8.30 5.18
CA ALA A 93 -14.85 -8.18 3.79
C ALA A 93 -16.05 -7.25 3.63
N ARG A 94 -17.01 -7.31 4.57
CA ARG A 94 -18.18 -6.43 4.56
C ARG A 94 -17.81 -4.98 4.87
N VAL A 95 -16.90 -4.75 5.82
CA VAL A 95 -16.40 -3.41 6.12
C VAL A 95 -15.65 -2.84 4.91
N ILE A 96 -14.80 -3.64 4.27
CA ILE A 96 -14.06 -3.22 3.07
C ILE A 96 -15.04 -2.82 1.95
N GLN A 97 -16.05 -3.66 1.69
CA GLN A 97 -17.01 -3.42 0.64
C GLN A 97 -17.83 -2.13 0.86
N ASP A 98 -18.34 -1.93 2.07
CA ASP A 98 -19.29 -0.85 2.35
C ASP A 98 -18.58 0.49 2.65
N ILE A 99 -17.38 0.46 3.24
CA ILE A 99 -16.72 1.67 3.77
C ILE A 99 -15.45 2.06 3.00
N SER A 100 -14.62 1.12 2.54
CA SER A 100 -13.28 1.47 2.05
C SER A 100 -13.32 2.48 0.90
N ARG A 101 -14.24 2.36 -0.04
CA ARG A 101 -14.34 3.29 -1.19
C ARG A 101 -14.93 4.66 -0.86
N LEU A 102 -15.57 4.79 0.30
CA LEU A 102 -16.03 6.08 0.82
C LEU A 102 -14.88 6.86 1.49
N ILE A 103 -13.89 6.17 2.04
CA ILE A 103 -12.69 6.78 2.65
C ILE A 103 -11.58 6.97 1.61
N VAL A 104 -11.31 5.91 0.85
CA VAL A 104 -10.25 5.84 -0.16
C VAL A 104 -10.90 5.48 -1.51
N PRO A 105 -11.33 6.49 -2.29
CA PRO A 105 -11.91 6.27 -3.60
C PRO A 105 -10.94 5.57 -4.55
N SER A 106 -11.48 4.83 -5.51
CA SER A 106 -10.69 4.19 -6.56
C SER A 106 -10.06 5.23 -7.49
N PRO A 107 -8.73 5.38 -7.57
CA PRO A 107 -8.11 6.22 -8.59
C PRO A 107 -8.45 5.78 -10.02
N GLU A 108 -8.56 4.46 -10.27
CA GLU A 108 -8.88 3.95 -11.61
C GLU A 108 -10.32 4.26 -12.03
N THR A 109 -11.27 4.13 -11.09
CA THR A 109 -12.66 4.53 -11.33
C THR A 109 -12.77 6.04 -11.51
N LEU A 110 -12.09 6.83 -10.67
CA LEU A 110 -12.07 8.29 -10.79
C LEU A 110 -11.46 8.73 -12.12
N ALA A 111 -10.38 8.07 -12.58
CA ALA A 111 -9.76 8.32 -13.88
C ALA A 111 -10.73 8.10 -15.04
N THR A 112 -11.62 7.12 -14.91
CA THR A 112 -12.62 6.79 -15.93
C THR A 112 -13.71 7.87 -16.04
N PHE A 113 -14.12 8.48 -14.92
CA PHE A 113 -15.26 9.40 -14.89
C PHE A 113 -14.90 10.88 -14.97
N VAL A 114 -13.98 11.34 -14.12
CA VAL A 114 -13.86 12.78 -13.81
C VAL A 114 -12.42 13.27 -13.67
N ALA A 115 -11.44 12.37 -13.57
CA ALA A 115 -10.09 12.70 -13.17
C ALA A 115 -9.02 12.01 -14.02
N GLU A 116 -9.00 12.30 -15.33
CA GLU A 116 -8.08 11.69 -16.31
C GLU A 116 -6.60 11.69 -15.87
N HIS A 117 -6.17 12.71 -15.13
CA HIS A 117 -4.81 12.81 -14.56
C HIS A 117 -4.44 11.66 -13.61
N LEU A 118 -5.41 10.91 -13.08
CA LEU A 118 -5.20 9.72 -12.26
C LEU A 118 -4.98 8.44 -13.08
N SER A 119 -5.07 8.49 -14.41
CA SER A 119 -4.88 7.33 -15.30
C SER A 119 -3.51 6.68 -15.16
N ILE A 120 -2.50 7.44 -14.72
CA ILE A 120 -1.14 6.98 -14.42
C ILE A 120 -1.04 6.13 -13.14
N LEU A 121 -2.11 6.10 -12.33
CA LEU A 121 -2.16 5.32 -11.09
C LEU A 121 -2.79 3.96 -11.34
N THR A 122 -2.40 2.99 -10.52
CA THR A 122 -3.08 1.70 -10.41
C THR A 122 -3.34 1.38 -8.94
N GLU A 123 -4.35 0.56 -8.71
CA GLU A 123 -4.71 0.07 -7.39
C GLU A 123 -4.62 -1.46 -7.33
N SER A 124 -4.40 -1.99 -6.14
CA SER A 124 -4.48 -3.42 -5.86
C SER A 124 -5.43 -3.66 -4.69
N VAL A 125 -6.19 -4.76 -4.73
CA VAL A 125 -7.12 -5.16 -3.67
C VAL A 125 -6.76 -6.56 -3.22
N ASP A 126 -6.35 -6.71 -1.96
CA ASP A 126 -5.93 -8.00 -1.38
C ASP A 126 -4.91 -8.76 -2.26
N GLU A 127 -4.01 -8.04 -2.93
CA GLU A 127 -3.00 -8.63 -3.82
C GLU A 127 -1.64 -8.71 -3.12
N ALA A 128 -1.04 -9.90 -3.14
CA ALA A 128 0.29 -10.10 -2.55
C ALA A 128 1.34 -9.34 -3.36
N TRP A 129 2.25 -8.65 -2.67
CA TRP A 129 3.33 -7.90 -3.28
C TRP A 129 4.47 -8.82 -3.72
N THR A 130 4.18 -9.70 -4.68
CA THR A 130 5.06 -10.78 -5.14
C THR A 130 6.37 -10.30 -5.76
N ASN A 131 6.41 -9.07 -6.27
CA ASN A 131 7.61 -8.50 -6.87
C ASN A 131 8.46 -7.72 -5.87
N SER A 132 8.00 -7.53 -4.63
CA SER A 132 8.75 -6.79 -3.62
C SER A 132 9.84 -7.64 -2.98
N ILE A 133 10.96 -6.99 -2.59
CA ILE A 133 11.97 -7.56 -1.67
C ILE A 133 11.47 -7.33 -0.23
N PRO A 134 10.94 -8.34 0.47
CA PRO A 134 10.39 -8.13 1.80
C PRO A 134 11.49 -7.94 2.85
N PHE A 135 11.22 -7.18 3.91
CA PHE A 135 12.13 -7.10 5.07
C PHE A 135 12.15 -8.42 5.86
N THR A 136 11.00 -9.09 5.91
CA THR A 136 10.78 -10.38 6.58
C THR A 136 9.57 -11.07 5.96
N GLN A 137 9.40 -12.38 6.19
CA GLN A 137 8.18 -13.06 5.77
C GLN A 137 7.01 -12.76 6.72
N PRO A 138 5.76 -12.77 6.23
CA PRO A 138 5.36 -12.98 4.84
C PRO A 138 5.52 -11.68 4.02
N ARG A 139 5.57 -11.80 2.69
CA ARG A 139 5.43 -10.61 1.82
C ARG A 139 4.12 -9.87 2.12
N PRO A 140 4.11 -8.52 2.09
CA PRO A 140 2.88 -7.77 2.31
C PRO A 140 1.79 -8.10 1.30
N GLN A 141 0.54 -7.96 1.75
CA GLN A 141 -0.66 -8.11 0.93
C GLN A 141 -1.70 -7.11 1.46
N PRO A 142 -1.58 -5.80 1.19
CA PRO A 142 -2.54 -4.83 1.71
C PRO A 142 -3.97 -5.13 1.24
N ASP A 143 -4.96 -4.83 2.07
CA ASP A 143 -6.37 -4.94 1.66
C ASP A 143 -6.70 -3.96 0.53
N PHE A 144 -6.03 -2.81 0.52
CA PHE A 144 -6.00 -1.88 -0.60
C PHE A 144 -4.63 -1.21 -0.70
N ALA A 145 -4.13 -0.99 -1.91
CA ALA A 145 -2.96 -0.15 -2.12
C ALA A 145 -3.05 0.64 -3.42
N VAL A 146 -2.29 1.73 -3.50
CA VAL A 146 -2.15 2.55 -4.71
C VAL A 146 -0.67 2.79 -4.98
N GLY A 147 -0.33 2.66 -6.25
CA GLY A 147 0.97 3.04 -6.79
C GLY A 147 0.82 3.59 -8.20
N PHE A 148 1.95 3.72 -8.86
CA PHE A 148 2.05 4.16 -10.24
C PHE A 148 2.05 2.97 -11.19
N LYS A 149 1.49 3.17 -12.38
CA LYS A 149 1.73 2.27 -13.51
C LYS A 149 3.09 2.57 -14.13
N GLU A 150 3.58 1.66 -14.96
CA GLU A 150 4.82 1.89 -15.73
C GLU A 150 4.72 3.15 -16.60
N GLU A 151 3.55 3.44 -17.17
CA GLU A 151 3.31 4.58 -18.04
C GLU A 151 3.40 5.94 -17.32
N ALA A 152 3.44 5.94 -15.98
CA ALA A 152 3.72 7.15 -15.20
C ALA A 152 5.17 7.63 -15.38
N PHE A 153 6.07 6.77 -15.88
CA PHE A 153 7.49 7.03 -16.01
C PHE A 153 7.90 7.20 -17.48
N THR A 154 8.77 8.18 -17.71
CA THR A 154 9.44 8.31 -19.01
C THR A 154 10.44 7.17 -19.22
N LYS A 155 10.78 6.89 -20.48
CA LYS A 155 11.82 5.89 -20.81
C LYS A 155 13.17 6.16 -20.13
N ASP A 156 13.54 7.44 -20.00
CA ASP A 156 14.76 7.84 -19.28
C ASP A 156 14.66 7.57 -17.77
N GLN A 157 13.52 7.82 -17.15
CA GLN A 157 13.28 7.47 -15.76
C GLN A 157 13.34 5.95 -15.55
N LEU A 158 12.68 5.15 -16.39
CA LEU A 158 12.73 3.69 -16.33
C LEU A 158 14.15 3.16 -16.53
N SER A 159 14.90 3.72 -17.48
CA SER A 159 16.31 3.38 -17.68
C SER A 159 17.18 3.69 -16.46
N LYS A 160 16.88 4.75 -15.71
CA LYS A 160 17.57 5.08 -14.46
C LYS A 160 17.15 4.18 -13.30
N LEU A 161 15.92 3.67 -13.33
CA LEU A 161 15.36 2.78 -12.31
C LEU A 161 15.72 1.31 -12.54
N SER A 162 16.18 0.92 -13.74
CA SER A 162 16.50 -0.47 -14.07
C SER A 162 17.44 -1.19 -13.08
N PRO A 163 18.38 -0.55 -12.37
CA PRO A 163 19.17 -1.26 -11.35
C PRO A 163 18.38 -1.64 -10.08
N PHE A 164 17.17 -1.11 -9.91
CA PHE A 164 16.29 -1.31 -8.75
C PHE A 164 15.02 -2.11 -9.09
N ILE A 165 14.76 -2.29 -10.38
CA ILE A 165 13.66 -3.06 -10.94
C ILE A 165 14.27 -4.37 -11.45
N GLY A 166 13.88 -5.51 -10.88
CA GLY A 166 14.31 -6.84 -11.34
C GLY A 166 13.90 -7.13 -12.80
N ASP A 167 14.25 -8.29 -13.34
CA ASP A 167 13.75 -8.70 -14.66
C ASP A 167 12.21 -8.82 -14.65
N TYR A 168 11.55 -8.08 -15.54
CA TYR A 168 10.09 -8.04 -15.71
C TYR A 168 9.47 -9.41 -15.99
N LEU A 169 10.23 -10.33 -16.56
CA LEU A 169 9.79 -11.69 -16.93
C LEU A 169 10.37 -12.78 -16.03
N GLY A 170 11.21 -12.42 -15.05
CA GLY A 170 11.77 -13.32 -14.05
C GLY A 170 10.97 -13.33 -12.75
N GLU A 171 11.31 -14.24 -11.84
CA GLU A 171 10.85 -14.22 -10.45
C GLU A 171 11.58 -13.14 -9.61
N ASP A 172 12.14 -12.12 -10.28
CA ASP A 172 13.09 -11.21 -9.68
C ASP A 172 12.40 -10.22 -8.74
N GLU A 173 12.96 -10.13 -7.53
CA GLU A 173 12.51 -9.19 -6.52
C GLU A 173 13.00 -7.76 -6.85
N SER A 174 12.19 -6.77 -6.50
CA SER A 174 12.38 -5.36 -6.82
C SER A 174 12.24 -4.51 -5.55
N PHE A 175 13.06 -3.47 -5.46
CA PHE A 175 12.89 -2.43 -4.44
C PHE A 175 11.77 -1.45 -4.79
N PHE A 176 11.38 -1.40 -6.07
CA PHE A 176 10.53 -0.35 -6.60
C PHE A 176 9.16 -0.85 -7.06
N MET A 177 8.93 -2.17 -7.09
CA MET A 177 7.66 -2.76 -7.51
C MET A 177 7.02 -3.57 -6.39
N ALA A 178 5.73 -3.35 -6.16
CA ALA A 178 4.92 -4.16 -5.28
C ALA A 178 4.44 -5.42 -6.03
N THR A 179 3.82 -5.22 -7.18
CA THR A 179 3.34 -6.26 -8.10
C THR A 179 3.89 -5.97 -9.49
N TYR A 180 3.68 -6.88 -10.45
CA TYR A 180 4.08 -6.65 -11.84
C TYR A 180 3.43 -5.42 -12.50
N ARG A 181 2.35 -4.87 -11.93
CA ARG A 181 1.66 -3.67 -12.44
C ARG A 181 1.91 -2.41 -11.60
N MET A 182 2.39 -2.55 -10.37
CA MET A 182 2.44 -1.45 -9.41
C MET A 182 3.88 -1.05 -9.07
N PHE A 183 4.28 0.10 -9.60
CA PHE A 183 5.54 0.77 -9.32
C PHE A 183 5.35 1.77 -8.18
N SER A 184 6.32 1.87 -7.29
CA SER A 184 6.37 2.86 -6.21
C SER A 184 5.02 2.99 -5.47
N PRO A 185 4.56 1.93 -4.77
CA PRO A 185 3.39 2.05 -3.92
C PRO A 185 3.58 3.23 -2.95
N PHE A 186 2.54 4.02 -2.75
CA PHE A 186 2.58 5.18 -1.86
C PHE A 186 1.39 5.27 -0.90
N LEU A 187 0.37 4.43 -1.11
CA LEU A 187 -0.76 4.29 -0.21
C LEU A 187 -1.02 2.81 0.05
N THR A 188 -1.20 2.46 1.32
CA THR A 188 -1.57 1.11 1.75
C THR A 188 -2.66 1.24 2.81
N CYS A 189 -3.63 0.33 2.77
CA CYS A 189 -4.71 0.28 3.73
C CYS A 189 -4.91 -1.15 4.19
N GLU A 190 -5.12 -1.29 5.50
CA GLU A 190 -5.49 -2.52 6.17
C GLU A 190 -6.75 -2.22 6.97
N VAL A 191 -7.73 -3.09 6.81
CA VAL A 191 -9.00 -3.02 7.51
C VAL A 191 -9.04 -4.19 8.48
N LYS A 192 -9.55 -3.96 9.69
CA LYS A 192 -9.84 -5.04 10.62
C LYS A 192 -11.25 -4.84 11.15
N CYS A 193 -12.00 -5.94 11.28
CA CYS A 193 -13.32 -5.90 11.90
C CYS A 193 -13.20 -5.88 13.44
N ALA A 194 -14.31 -5.63 14.14
CA ALA A 194 -14.35 -5.50 15.59
C ALA A 194 -13.79 -6.73 16.36
N ALA A 195 -13.79 -7.91 15.74
CA ALA A 195 -13.26 -9.14 16.32
C ALA A 195 -11.73 -9.27 16.20
N SER A 196 -11.06 -8.38 15.45
CA SER A 196 -9.64 -8.42 15.16
C SER A 196 -8.90 -7.24 15.82
N SER A 197 -7.66 -7.47 16.26
CA SER A 197 -6.86 -6.42 16.90
C SER A 197 -6.35 -5.40 15.88
N ILE A 198 -6.56 -4.12 16.17
CA ILE A 198 -6.04 -2.99 15.37
C ILE A 198 -4.51 -3.05 15.24
N ASN A 199 -3.80 -3.53 16.26
CA ASN A 199 -2.35 -3.69 16.26
C ASN A 199 -1.85 -4.63 15.14
N ILE A 200 -2.68 -5.60 14.72
CA ILE A 200 -2.34 -6.48 13.58
C ILE A 200 -2.35 -5.66 12.28
N ALA A 201 -3.36 -4.80 12.11
CA ALA A 201 -3.45 -3.86 10.99
C ALA A 201 -2.25 -2.92 10.98
N ASP A 202 -1.86 -2.39 12.15
CA ASP A 202 -0.70 -1.49 12.28
C ASP A 202 0.60 -2.17 11.86
N ARG A 203 0.83 -3.43 12.24
CA ARG A 203 2.02 -4.18 11.82
C ARG A 203 2.04 -4.46 10.32
N GLN A 204 0.89 -4.84 9.75
CA GLN A 204 0.76 -5.07 8.31
C GLN A 204 0.99 -3.78 7.51
N ASN A 205 0.36 -2.67 7.92
CA ASN A 205 0.55 -1.37 7.30
C ASN A 205 1.98 -0.86 7.46
N THR A 206 2.58 -1.03 8.64
CA THR A 206 3.99 -0.65 8.86
C THR A 206 4.90 -1.39 7.90
N HIS A 207 4.76 -2.71 7.78
CA HIS A 207 5.61 -3.49 6.88
C HIS A 207 5.44 -3.05 5.42
N SER A 208 4.19 -2.82 4.99
CA SER A 208 3.88 -2.36 3.63
C SER A 208 4.44 -0.96 3.35
N ALA A 209 4.22 -0.01 4.25
CA ALA A 209 4.71 1.36 4.14
C ALA A 209 6.25 1.43 4.20
N ALA A 210 6.88 0.56 5.01
CA ALA A 210 8.34 0.48 5.07
C ALA A 210 8.94 0.08 3.72
N LEU A 211 8.32 -0.84 2.97
CA LEU A 211 8.78 -1.21 1.62
C LEU A 211 8.62 -0.04 0.64
N ALA A 212 7.50 0.68 0.70
CA ALA A 212 7.30 1.89 -0.08
C ALA A 212 8.39 2.94 0.17
N VAL A 213 8.74 3.19 1.44
CA VAL A 213 9.80 4.14 1.82
C VAL A 213 11.19 3.61 1.46
N GLN A 214 11.43 2.30 1.54
CA GLN A 214 12.71 1.69 1.19
C GLN A 214 13.10 2.02 -0.26
N ALA A 215 12.14 2.00 -1.18
CA ALA A 215 12.34 2.40 -2.57
C ALA A 215 12.97 3.80 -2.68
N ILE A 216 12.41 4.77 -1.93
CA ILE A 216 12.87 6.16 -1.90
C ILE A 216 14.28 6.26 -1.32
N VAL A 217 14.54 5.55 -0.21
CA VAL A 217 15.87 5.53 0.42
C VAL A 217 16.93 5.01 -0.55
N LYS A 218 16.65 3.92 -1.27
CA LYS A 218 17.58 3.35 -2.27
C LYS A 218 17.89 4.34 -3.40
N LEU A 219 16.88 5.10 -3.85
CA LEU A 219 17.10 6.16 -4.84
C LEU A 219 18.00 7.29 -4.30
N ILE A 220 17.75 7.75 -3.07
CA ILE A 220 18.57 8.81 -2.44
C ILE A 220 20.02 8.34 -2.29
N GLU A 221 20.24 7.13 -1.78
CA GLU A 221 21.58 6.57 -1.63
C GLU A 221 22.32 6.48 -2.98
N ALA A 222 21.62 6.07 -4.04
CA ALA A 222 22.20 5.96 -5.37
C ALA A 222 22.63 7.32 -5.94
N VAL A 223 21.83 8.36 -5.74
CA VAL A 223 22.17 9.74 -6.12
C VAL A 223 23.37 10.25 -5.32
N GLN A 224 23.45 9.96 -4.03
CA GLN A 224 24.59 10.36 -3.18
C GLN A 224 25.89 9.65 -3.57
N ARG A 225 25.84 8.35 -3.88
CA ARG A 225 27.01 7.59 -4.39
C ARG A 225 27.55 8.19 -5.68
N LYS A 226 26.69 8.61 -6.61
CA LYS A 226 27.10 9.29 -7.84
C LYS A 226 27.78 10.65 -7.59
N LYS A 227 27.43 11.36 -6.51
CA LYS A 227 28.05 12.64 -6.14
C LYS A 227 29.41 12.47 -5.45
N ARG A 228 29.66 11.33 -4.80
CA ARG A 228 30.96 10.97 -4.21
C ARG A 228 31.88 10.39 -5.30
N THR A 229 32.45 11.25 -6.15
CA THR A 229 33.66 10.94 -6.93
C THR A 229 34.90 10.91 -6.01
N PRO A 230 36.00 10.21 -6.36
CA PRO A 230 37.08 9.82 -5.44
C PRO A 230 38.04 10.96 -5.06
N GLN A 231 37.54 12.17 -4.82
CA GLN A 231 38.34 13.33 -4.44
C GLN A 231 37.69 14.20 -3.36
N THR A 232 36.72 13.66 -2.62
CA THR A 232 36.18 14.34 -1.43
C THR A 232 36.21 13.41 -0.24
N ASP A 233 36.94 13.85 0.80
CA ASP A 233 37.18 13.19 2.09
C ASP A 233 35.89 12.75 2.80
N PRO A 234 35.96 11.75 3.70
CA PRO A 234 34.80 11.06 4.22
C PRO A 234 34.12 11.87 5.32
N CYS A 235 33.21 12.76 4.93
CA CYS A 235 32.21 13.25 5.89
C CYS A 235 31.16 12.16 6.10
N VAL A 236 31.36 11.40 7.18
CA VAL A 236 30.39 10.46 7.75
C VAL A 236 29.20 11.28 8.26
N LEU A 237 28.03 11.10 7.66
CA LEU A 237 26.79 11.59 8.23
C LEU A 237 25.78 10.45 8.27
N ARG A 238 25.40 10.14 9.51
CA ARG A 238 24.22 9.38 9.89
C ARG A 238 23.00 10.09 9.32
N LEU A 239 22.09 9.33 8.75
CA LEU A 239 20.75 9.81 8.40
C LEU A 239 20.11 10.34 9.67
N ALA A 240 19.80 11.64 9.66
CA ALA A 240 18.94 12.32 10.62
C ALA A 240 17.51 12.21 10.10
#